data_AF-A0A953IXH4-F1
#
_entry.id   AF-A0A953IXH4-F1
#
_cell.length_a   1.000
_cell.length_b   1.000
_cell.length_c   1.000
_cell.angle_alpha   90.00
_cell.angle_beta   90.00
_cell.angle_gamma   90.00
#
_symmetry.space_group_name_H-M   'P 1'
#
loop_
_entity.id
_entity.type
_entity.pdbx_description
1 polymer ?
#
loop_
_entity_poly.entity_id
_entity_poly.type
_entity_poly.pdbx_seq_one_letter_code
_entity_poly.pdbx_strand_id
1 'polypeptide(L)'
;FEDLQLYQVTQISMEPLLTSDRLQISSQRNPAAAANQAVFSIATQVTGGSIPAGGSIVSQPFDAQIAATLENLHSVEPKAWAALLRDWQRSGGRFDVTKAQFQQGESIASASGVLSLNAAGRVDGNLRVGTTGAYVQLAQSFLRNEPGGAAQRENIAQSMLGGTKSRSLGKAQQTEEELRKEAAQREALGRAERQRTQTPPTGQGLELPLRFTDGAIYLDTTRLGEIPPLF
;
A
#
# COMPACT_ATOMS: atom_id res chain seq x y z
N PHE A 1 -3.98 22.11 -9.87
CA PHE A 1 -4.70 20.83 -9.92
C PHE A 1 -4.99 20.49 -8.48
N GLU A 2 -6.24 20.28 -8.10
CA GLU A 2 -6.64 20.01 -6.71
C GLU A 2 -6.32 18.56 -6.32
N ASP A 3 -5.87 18.34 -5.08
CA ASP A 3 -5.57 17.03 -4.52
C ASP A 3 -6.85 16.20 -4.30
N LEU A 4 -6.80 14.91 -4.61
CA LEU A 4 -7.94 14.00 -4.46
C LEU A 4 -7.97 13.42 -3.04
N GLN A 5 -9.10 13.57 -2.36
CA GLN A 5 -9.29 13.08 -0.99
C GLN A 5 -10.48 12.11 -0.89
N LEU A 6 -10.25 10.96 -0.26
CA LEU A 6 -11.28 10.00 0.10
C LEU A 6 -11.62 10.17 1.59
N TYR A 7 -12.91 10.33 1.90
CA TYR A 7 -13.38 10.56 3.27
C TYR A 7 -14.12 9.34 3.81
N GLN A 8 -13.94 9.07 5.10
CA GLN A 8 -14.93 8.30 5.86
C GLN A 8 -16.03 9.26 6.31
N VAL A 9 -17.28 8.91 6.01
CA VAL A 9 -18.44 9.62 6.57
C VAL A 9 -18.94 8.81 7.76
N THR A 10 -18.65 9.28 8.97
CA THR A 10 -19.38 8.87 10.17
C THR A 10 -20.40 9.96 10.51
N GLN A 11 -21.39 9.65 11.38
CA GLN A 11 -22.49 10.59 11.67
C GLN A 11 -22.07 11.96 12.24
N ILE A 12 -20.78 12.15 12.58
CA ILE A 12 -20.30 13.33 13.30
C ILE A 12 -18.96 13.89 12.77
N SER A 13 -18.28 13.22 11.83
CA SER A 13 -17.03 13.74 11.24
C SER A 13 -16.75 13.19 9.83
N MET A 14 -16.14 14.04 9.00
CA MET A 14 -15.48 13.66 7.75
C MET A 14 -13.98 13.60 8.00
N GLU A 15 -13.41 12.40 8.05
CA GLU A 15 -11.96 12.23 8.21
C GLU A 15 -11.34 11.71 6.90
N PRO A 16 -10.25 12.32 6.39
CA PRO A 16 -9.59 11.87 5.18
C PRO A 16 -8.93 10.51 5.44
N LEU A 17 -9.45 9.47 4.78
CA LEU A 17 -8.89 8.12 4.80
C LEU A 17 -7.69 7.98 3.87
N LEU A 18 -7.69 8.71 2.76
CA LEU A 18 -6.62 8.72 1.77
C LEU A 18 -6.57 10.09 1.12
N THR A 19 -5.38 10.67 1.02
CA THR A 19 -5.08 11.84 0.20
C THR A 19 -4.16 11.42 -0.93
N SER A 20 -4.32 11.95 -2.15
CA SER A 20 -3.46 11.61 -3.29
C SER A 20 -3.44 12.70 -4.35
N ASP A 21 -2.33 12.84 -5.07
CA ASP A 21 -2.26 13.69 -6.27
C ASP A 21 -3.10 13.10 -7.41
N ARG A 22 -3.15 11.77 -7.49
CA ARG A 22 -3.93 11.04 -8.49
C ARG A 22 -4.34 9.67 -7.99
N LEU A 23 -5.63 9.37 -8.19
CA LEU A 23 -6.21 8.04 -8.05
C LEU A 23 -6.88 7.65 -9.36
N GLN A 24 -6.49 6.52 -9.93
CA GLN A 24 -7.13 5.91 -11.09
C GLN A 24 -7.57 4.51 -10.74
N ILE A 25 -8.85 4.20 -10.99
CA ILE A 25 -9.42 2.86 -10.81
C ILE A 25 -10.08 2.50 -12.12
N SER A 26 -9.70 1.35 -12.69
CA SER A 26 -10.35 0.76 -13.85
C SER A 26 -10.82 -0.64 -13.51
N SER A 27 -11.98 -1.00 -14.05
CA SER A 27 -12.54 -2.33 -13.90
C SER A 27 -13.08 -2.81 -15.24
N GLN A 28 -12.78 -4.05 -15.60
CA GLN A 28 -13.29 -4.67 -16.82
C GLN A 28 -13.93 -6.01 -16.46
N ARG A 29 -15.18 -6.20 -16.89
CA ARG A 29 -15.85 -7.50 -16.79
C ARG A 29 -15.29 -8.44 -17.85
N ASN A 30 -14.99 -9.68 -17.47
CA ASN A 30 -14.69 -10.74 -18.43
C ASN A 30 -15.97 -11.10 -19.20
N PRO A 31 -16.05 -10.86 -20.52
CA PRO A 31 -17.25 -11.10 -21.31
C PRO A 31 -17.56 -12.60 -21.49
N ALA A 32 -16.57 -13.48 -21.30
CA ALA A 32 -16.75 -14.93 -21.38
C ALA A 32 -17.30 -15.55 -20.08
N ALA A 33 -17.29 -14.79 -18.98
CA ALA A 33 -17.78 -15.28 -17.69
C ALA A 33 -19.32 -15.33 -17.66
N ALA A 34 -19.87 -16.40 -17.08
CA ALA A 34 -21.32 -16.56 -16.93
C ALA A 34 -21.93 -15.39 -16.13
N ALA A 35 -23.19 -15.05 -16.43
CA ALA A 35 -23.87 -13.92 -15.78
C ALA A 35 -23.96 -14.06 -14.26
N ASN A 36 -24.08 -15.29 -13.76
CA ASN A 36 -24.18 -15.65 -12.34
C ASN A 36 -22.84 -16.05 -11.69
N GLN A 37 -21.73 -15.89 -12.42
CA GLN A 37 -20.35 -16.12 -11.97
C GLN A 37 -19.45 -15.07 -12.64
N ALA A 38 -19.81 -13.80 -12.49
CA ALA A 38 -19.09 -12.73 -13.15
C ALA A 38 -17.66 -12.63 -12.59
N VAL A 39 -16.72 -12.37 -13.50
CA VAL A 39 -15.31 -12.15 -13.20
C VAL A 39 -14.95 -10.73 -13.64
N PHE A 40 -14.26 -9.98 -12.78
CA PHE A 40 -13.82 -8.62 -13.05
C PHE A 40 -12.31 -8.49 -12.86
N SER A 41 -11.62 -7.94 -13.84
CA SER A 41 -10.24 -7.45 -13.68
C SER A 41 -10.29 -6.03 -13.15
N ILE A 42 -9.53 -5.76 -12.11
CA ILE A 42 -9.44 -4.47 -11.42
C ILE A 42 -8.00 -4.01 -11.49
N ALA A 43 -7.78 -2.76 -11.93
CA ALA A 43 -6.49 -2.10 -11.85
C ALA A 43 -6.63 -0.75 -11.15
N THR A 44 -5.78 -0.52 -10.16
CA THR A 44 -5.74 0.70 -9.38
C THR A 44 -4.34 1.28 -9.42
N GLN A 45 -4.24 2.58 -9.68
CA GLN A 45 -3.01 3.34 -9.58
C GLN A 45 -3.21 4.53 -8.65
N VAL A 46 -2.31 4.67 -7.68
CA VAL A 46 -2.24 5.80 -6.76
C VAL A 46 -0.89 6.48 -6.96
N THR A 47 -0.91 7.79 -7.08
CA THR A 47 0.30 8.63 -7.12
C THR A 47 0.25 9.65 -6.00
N GLY A 48 1.33 9.76 -5.24
CA GLY A 48 1.41 10.68 -4.10
C GLY A 48 0.39 10.39 -3.00
N GLY A 49 0.00 9.12 -2.83
CA GLY A 49 -0.95 8.67 -1.82
C GLY A 49 -0.42 8.86 -0.39
N SER A 50 -1.29 9.19 0.56
CA SER A 50 -0.99 9.19 1.99
C SER A 50 -2.26 8.85 2.76
N ILE A 51 -2.11 8.08 3.85
CA ILE A 51 -3.18 7.68 4.76
C ILE A 51 -2.89 8.37 6.10
N PRO A 52 -3.45 9.59 6.36
CA PRO A 52 -3.10 10.38 7.54
C PRO A 52 -3.44 9.69 8.86
N ALA A 53 -4.55 8.94 8.89
CA ALA A 53 -4.98 8.15 10.05
C ALA A 53 -4.21 6.82 10.19
N GLY A 54 -3.27 6.52 9.29
CA GLY A 54 -2.47 5.31 9.32
C GLY A 54 -1.23 5.41 10.19
N GLY A 55 -0.45 4.33 10.26
CA GLY A 55 0.86 4.35 10.93
C GLY A 55 1.91 5.15 10.16
N SER A 56 3.05 5.43 10.81
CA SER A 56 4.14 6.31 10.34
C SER A 56 4.66 6.03 8.92
N ILE A 57 4.46 4.81 8.40
CA ILE A 57 4.86 4.42 7.04
C ILE A 57 3.85 4.92 6.00
N VAL A 58 2.56 4.65 6.18
CA VAL A 58 1.52 4.95 5.18
C VAL A 58 1.01 6.39 5.26
N SER A 59 1.33 7.12 6.33
CA SER A 59 1.09 8.56 6.43
C SER A 59 2.04 9.39 5.55
N GLN A 60 3.11 8.79 5.03
CA GLN A 60 4.02 9.43 4.08
C GLN A 60 3.57 9.23 2.63
N PRO A 61 3.92 10.15 1.71
CA PRO A 61 3.63 10.00 0.29
C PRO A 61 4.13 8.66 -0.26
N PHE A 62 3.28 7.95 -0.98
CA PHE A 62 3.57 6.69 -1.63
C PHE A 62 2.94 6.61 -3.02
N ASP A 63 3.55 5.81 -3.87
CA ASP A 63 2.93 5.38 -5.12
C ASP A 63 2.50 3.92 -4.99
N ALA A 64 1.31 3.60 -5.51
CA ALA A 64 0.80 2.24 -5.47
C ALA A 64 0.22 1.81 -6.83
N GLN A 65 0.44 0.55 -7.17
CA GLN A 65 -0.16 -0.10 -8.34
C GLN A 65 -0.71 -1.44 -7.92
N ILE A 66 -1.99 -1.67 -8.16
CA ILE A 66 -2.68 -2.91 -7.81
C ILE A 66 -3.36 -3.44 -9.07
N ALA A 67 -3.17 -4.71 -9.39
CA ALA A 67 -3.86 -5.47 -10.40
C ALA A 67 -4.39 -6.74 -9.74
N ALA A 68 -5.70 -6.93 -9.83
CA ALA A 68 -6.38 -8.05 -9.19
C ALA A 68 -7.57 -8.54 -10.04
N THR A 69 -7.98 -9.78 -9.80
CA THR A 69 -9.18 -10.39 -10.38
C THR A 69 -10.17 -10.71 -9.28
N LEU A 70 -11.38 -10.17 -9.39
CA LEU A 70 -12.51 -10.51 -8.54
C LEU A 70 -13.34 -11.60 -9.22
N GLU A 71 -13.47 -12.75 -8.57
CA GLU A 71 -14.14 -13.93 -9.13
C GLU A 71 -15.43 -14.26 -8.39
N ASN A 72 -16.30 -15.03 -9.06
CA ASN A 72 -17.54 -15.59 -8.52
C ASN A 72 -18.54 -14.55 -8.01
N LEU A 73 -18.67 -13.41 -8.68
CA LEU A 73 -19.70 -12.44 -8.35
C LEU A 73 -21.05 -12.90 -8.91
N HIS A 74 -21.98 -13.27 -8.03
CA HIS A 74 -23.26 -13.87 -8.43
C HIS A 74 -24.28 -12.88 -9.01
N SER A 75 -24.27 -11.65 -8.51
CA SER A 75 -25.17 -10.58 -8.95
C SER A 75 -24.41 -9.25 -8.97
N VAL A 76 -24.60 -8.50 -10.04
CA VAL A 76 -24.07 -7.14 -10.24
C VAL A 76 -25.14 -6.07 -10.08
N GLU A 77 -26.31 -6.45 -9.55
CA GLU A 77 -27.38 -5.51 -9.28
C GLU A 77 -26.95 -4.52 -8.17
N PRO A 78 -27.40 -3.27 -8.21
CA PRO A 78 -27.15 -2.33 -7.13
C PRO A 78 -27.72 -2.85 -5.81
N LYS A 79 -26.84 -3.20 -4.86
CA LYS A 79 -27.21 -3.57 -3.48
C LYS A 79 -26.38 -2.76 -2.50
N ALA A 80 -26.79 -2.75 -1.24
CA ALA A 80 -25.94 -2.25 -0.17
C ALA A 80 -24.61 -3.02 -0.15
N TRP A 81 -23.50 -2.31 0.10
CA TRP A 81 -22.15 -2.89 0.05
C TRP A 81 -22.01 -4.17 0.88
N ALA A 82 -22.51 -4.16 2.12
CA ALA A 82 -22.50 -5.32 3.01
C ALA A 82 -23.27 -6.52 2.43
N ALA A 83 -24.37 -6.29 1.69
CA ALA A 83 -25.11 -7.36 1.02
C ALA A 83 -24.35 -7.92 -0.18
N LEU A 84 -23.67 -7.07 -0.97
CA LEU A 84 -22.80 -7.51 -2.06
C LEU A 84 -21.68 -8.40 -1.56
N LEU A 85 -20.98 -7.99 -0.51
CA LEU A 85 -19.87 -8.76 0.05
C LEU A 85 -20.33 -10.08 0.65
N ARG A 86 -21.49 -10.11 1.30
CA ARG A 86 -22.07 -11.34 1.84
C ARG A 86 -22.49 -12.32 0.75
N ASP A 87 -23.08 -11.83 -0.34
CA ASP A 87 -23.44 -12.67 -1.49
C ASP A 87 -22.19 -13.20 -2.18
N TRP A 88 -21.19 -12.34 -2.39
CA TRP A 88 -19.88 -12.72 -2.94
C TRP A 88 -19.17 -13.75 -2.07
N GLN A 89 -19.22 -13.61 -0.74
CA GLN A 89 -18.66 -14.59 0.18
C GLN A 89 -19.35 -15.96 0.03
N ARG A 90 -20.69 -15.97 -0.01
CA ARG A 90 -21.48 -17.21 -0.13
C ARG A 90 -21.31 -17.92 -1.47
N SER A 91 -21.00 -17.19 -2.54
CA SER A 91 -20.70 -17.76 -3.84
C SER A 91 -19.25 -18.28 -3.97
N GLY A 92 -18.47 -18.31 -2.88
CA GLY A 92 -17.07 -18.72 -2.93
C GLY A 92 -16.19 -17.67 -3.62
N GLY A 93 -16.50 -16.40 -3.36
CA GLY A 93 -15.78 -15.24 -3.88
C GLY A 93 -14.29 -15.26 -3.57
N ARG A 94 -13.49 -14.97 -4.59
CA ARG A 94 -12.03 -14.89 -4.50
C ARG A 94 -11.53 -13.59 -5.10
N PHE A 95 -10.54 -13.00 -4.44
CA PHE A 95 -9.85 -11.81 -4.88
C PHE A 95 -8.39 -12.20 -5.12
N ASP A 96 -8.07 -12.49 -6.38
CA ASP A 96 -6.73 -12.87 -6.82
C ASP A 96 -5.91 -11.60 -7.09
N VAL A 97 -4.98 -11.29 -6.21
CA VAL A 97 -4.03 -10.19 -6.36
C VAL A 97 -2.87 -10.68 -7.20
N THR A 98 -2.92 -10.37 -8.50
CA THR A 98 -1.86 -10.74 -9.44
C THR A 98 -0.61 -9.91 -9.23
N LYS A 99 -0.78 -8.61 -8.92
CA LYS A 99 0.30 -7.70 -8.56
C LYS A 99 -0.22 -6.60 -7.66
N ALA A 100 0.36 -6.44 -6.49
CA ALA A 100 0.32 -5.20 -5.73
C ALA A 100 1.74 -4.69 -5.58
N GLN A 101 1.96 -3.40 -5.78
CA GLN A 101 3.26 -2.76 -5.63
C GLN A 101 3.05 -1.44 -4.91
N PHE A 102 3.84 -1.22 -3.88
CA PHE A 102 3.85 -0.03 -3.05
C PHE A 102 5.27 0.52 -3.02
N GLN A 103 5.43 1.80 -3.32
CA GLN A 103 6.74 2.43 -3.46
C GLN A 103 6.80 3.73 -2.65
N GLN A 104 7.88 3.89 -1.89
CA GLN A 104 8.22 5.14 -1.20
C GLN A 104 9.73 5.40 -1.37
N GLY A 105 10.07 6.46 -2.09
CA GLY A 105 11.46 6.72 -2.50
C GLY A 105 12.06 5.53 -3.26
N GLU A 106 13.17 5.00 -2.75
CA GLU A 106 13.86 3.83 -3.31
C GLU A 106 13.33 2.48 -2.79
N SER A 107 12.38 2.49 -1.84
CA SER A 107 11.85 1.27 -1.20
C SER A 107 10.61 0.77 -1.92
N ILE A 108 10.59 -0.52 -2.26
CA ILE A 108 9.48 -1.16 -2.96
C ILE A 108 9.01 -2.39 -2.18
N ALA A 109 7.70 -2.47 -1.92
CA ALA A 109 7.04 -3.67 -1.45
C ALA A 109 6.14 -4.18 -2.58
N SER A 110 6.30 -5.44 -2.98
CA SER A 110 5.42 -6.12 -3.92
C SER A 110 4.64 -7.21 -3.19
N ALA A 111 3.40 -7.47 -3.60
CA ALA A 111 2.62 -8.57 -3.07
C ALA A 111 1.80 -9.26 -4.17
N SER A 112 1.59 -10.56 -4.03
CA SER A 112 0.66 -11.33 -4.86
C SER A 112 0.08 -12.50 -4.08
N GLY A 113 -1.10 -12.95 -4.44
CA GLY A 113 -1.76 -14.07 -3.77
C GLY A 113 -3.28 -13.94 -3.79
N VAL A 114 -3.95 -14.70 -2.94
CA VAL A 114 -5.41 -14.79 -2.98
C VAL A 114 -6.00 -14.48 -1.62
N LEU A 115 -7.03 -13.63 -1.64
CA LEU A 115 -7.86 -13.28 -0.50
C LEU A 115 -9.31 -13.73 -0.75
N SER A 116 -10.03 -13.97 0.33
CA SER A 116 -11.46 -14.30 0.35
C SER A 116 -12.08 -13.76 1.64
N LEU A 117 -13.40 -13.83 1.76
CA LEU A 117 -14.09 -13.56 3.02
C LEU A 117 -14.57 -14.86 3.65
N ASN A 118 -14.47 -14.93 4.97
CA ASN A 118 -15.04 -16.03 5.75
C ASN A 118 -16.52 -15.76 6.08
N ALA A 119 -17.18 -16.72 6.73
CA ALA A 119 -18.60 -16.63 7.08
C ALA A 119 -18.94 -15.44 8.01
N ALA A 120 -17.96 -14.92 8.74
CA ALA A 120 -18.09 -13.75 9.61
C ALA A 120 -17.76 -12.43 8.89
N GLY A 121 -17.57 -12.45 7.57
CA GLY A 121 -17.23 -11.27 6.77
C GLY A 121 -15.80 -10.77 6.99
N ARG A 122 -14.93 -11.59 7.58
CA ARG A 122 -13.53 -11.25 7.83
C ARG A 122 -12.64 -11.78 6.71
N VAL A 123 -11.53 -11.09 6.46
CA VAL A 123 -10.58 -11.44 5.40
C VAL A 123 -9.78 -12.68 5.78
N ASP A 124 -9.72 -13.64 4.87
CA ASP A 124 -8.90 -14.85 4.93
C ASP A 124 -8.08 -15.01 3.65
N GLY A 125 -6.89 -15.59 3.75
CA GLY A 125 -6.05 -15.87 2.59
C GLY A 125 -4.56 -15.73 2.84
N ASN A 126 -3.78 -15.74 1.75
CA ASN A 126 -2.33 -15.62 1.81
C ASN A 126 -1.82 -14.73 0.68
N LEU A 127 -0.93 -13.82 1.02
CA LEU A 127 -0.13 -13.04 0.07
C LEU A 127 1.35 -13.39 0.28
N ARG A 128 2.11 -13.48 -0.81
CA ARG A 128 3.57 -13.44 -0.77
C ARG A 128 3.98 -12.00 -0.95
N VAL A 129 4.83 -11.51 -0.05
CA VAL A 129 5.28 -10.13 -0.05
C VAL A 129 6.78 -10.09 -0.29
N GLY A 130 7.21 -9.46 -1.38
CA GLY A 130 8.61 -9.14 -1.65
C GLY A 130 8.92 -7.71 -1.20
N THR A 131 10.07 -7.48 -0.60
CA THR A 131 10.50 -6.15 -0.15
C THR A 131 11.90 -5.81 -0.63
N THR A 132 12.15 -4.55 -0.94
CA THR A 132 13.47 -4.00 -1.29
C THR A 132 13.72 -2.67 -0.54
N GLY A 133 14.97 -2.21 -0.52
CA GLY A 133 15.34 -0.94 0.11
C GLY A 133 15.11 -0.95 1.63
N ALA A 134 14.56 0.13 2.17
CA ALA A 134 14.31 0.25 3.61
C ALA A 134 13.24 -0.72 4.12
N TYR A 135 12.34 -1.22 3.24
CA TYR A 135 11.34 -2.20 3.64
C TYR A 135 11.92 -3.56 4.03
N VAL A 136 13.13 -3.91 3.55
CA VAL A 136 13.80 -5.13 4.00
C VAL A 136 14.12 -5.04 5.49
N GLN A 137 14.65 -3.90 5.95
CA GLN A 137 14.97 -3.70 7.36
C GLN A 137 13.71 -3.68 8.22
N LEU A 138 12.65 -3.05 7.72
CA LEU A 138 11.33 -3.05 8.36
C LEU A 138 10.80 -4.48 8.52
N ALA A 139 10.79 -5.25 7.44
CA ALA A 139 10.34 -6.63 7.43
C ALA A 139 11.14 -7.51 8.41
N GLN A 140 12.47 -7.38 8.42
CA GLN A 140 13.32 -8.09 9.38
C GLN A 140 13.06 -7.68 10.84
N SER A 141 12.66 -6.43 11.09
CA SER A 141 12.31 -5.98 12.45
C SER A 141 11.08 -6.71 13.02
N PHE A 142 10.14 -7.11 12.15
CA PHE A 142 8.98 -7.90 12.56
C PHE A 142 9.31 -9.38 12.78
N LEU A 143 10.29 -9.93 12.05
CA LEU A 143 10.73 -11.32 12.23
C LEU A 143 11.51 -11.52 13.52
N ARG A 144 12.27 -10.51 13.96
CA ARG A 144 13.13 -10.63 15.14
C ARG A 144 12.40 -10.56 16.49
N ASN A 145 11.12 -10.15 16.54
CA ASN A 145 10.28 -10.12 17.75
C ASN A 145 11.00 -9.71 19.06
N GLU A 146 11.94 -8.76 19.01
CA GLU A 146 12.70 -8.38 20.21
C GLU A 146 11.92 -7.41 21.11
N PRO A 147 12.08 -7.50 22.45
CA PRO A 147 11.60 -6.47 23.38
C PRO A 147 12.34 -5.15 23.09
N GLY A 148 11.69 -4.28 22.31
CA GLY A 148 12.30 -3.07 21.72
C GLY A 148 11.92 -2.84 20.25
N GLY A 149 11.30 -3.82 19.59
CA GLY A 149 10.93 -3.75 18.18
C GLY A 149 10.00 -2.59 17.81
N ALA A 150 9.20 -2.07 18.74
CA ALA A 150 8.39 -0.86 18.50
C ALA A 150 9.26 0.39 18.28
N ALA A 151 10.29 0.59 19.12
CA ALA A 151 11.23 1.68 18.95
C ALA A 151 12.07 1.52 17.67
N GLN A 152 12.46 0.29 17.32
CA GLN A 152 13.17 0.03 16.06
C GLN A 152 12.29 0.30 14.83
N ARG A 153 11.02 -0.11 14.84
CA ARG A 153 10.07 0.19 13.76
C ARG A 153 9.84 1.67 13.60
N GLU A 154 9.70 2.39 14.71
CA GLU A 154 9.58 3.85 14.71
C GLU A 154 10.86 4.51 14.20
N ASN A 155 12.05 4.03 14.60
CA ASN A 155 13.33 4.53 14.08
C ASN A 155 13.49 4.29 12.56
N ILE A 156 13.02 3.14 12.06
CA ILE A 156 13.02 2.82 10.63
C ILE A 156 12.00 3.71 9.90
N ALA A 157 10.81 3.91 10.45
CA ALA A 157 9.85 4.84 9.90
C ALA A 157 10.40 6.28 9.89
N GLN A 158 11.09 6.70 10.95
CA GLN A 158 11.76 8.00 11.04
C GLN A 158 12.97 8.14 10.12
N SER A 159 13.70 7.07 9.84
CA SER A 159 14.77 7.11 8.84
C SER A 159 14.20 7.18 7.42
N MET A 160 13.05 6.56 7.16
CA MET A 160 12.27 6.76 5.93
C MET A 160 11.72 8.21 5.85
N LEU A 161 11.30 8.81 6.96
CA LEU A 161 10.92 10.23 7.07
C LEU A 161 12.12 11.19 6.85
N GLY A 162 13.36 10.71 6.90
CA GLY A 162 14.52 11.49 7.34
C GLY A 162 15.75 11.47 6.42
N GLY A 163 15.58 11.66 5.12
CA GLY A 163 16.63 12.27 4.28
C GLY A 163 16.92 13.73 4.69
N THR A 164 15.99 14.38 5.39
CA THR A 164 16.22 15.66 6.06
C THR A 164 16.79 15.42 7.44
N LYS A 165 18.12 15.39 7.51
CA LYS A 165 18.83 15.78 8.73
C LYS A 165 18.19 17.07 9.21
N SER A 166 17.58 17.04 10.40
CA SER A 166 17.40 18.24 11.19
C SER A 166 18.80 18.77 11.48
N ARG A 167 19.34 19.52 10.52
CA ARG A 167 20.48 20.40 10.74
C ARG A 167 19.88 21.45 11.64
N SER A 168 20.15 21.29 12.94
CA SER A 168 19.90 22.29 13.95
C SER A 168 20.09 23.67 13.33
N LEU A 169 19.08 24.52 13.48
CA LEU A 169 19.03 25.91 13.03
C LEU A 169 20.15 26.72 13.70
N GLY A 170 21.38 26.48 13.28
CA GLY A 170 22.49 27.41 13.39
C GLY A 170 22.42 28.30 12.16
N LYS A 171 22.12 29.58 12.38
CA LYS A 171 22.10 30.63 11.35
C LYS A 171 23.30 30.49 10.40
N ALA A 172 23.07 30.01 9.19
CA ALA A 172 24.04 30.09 8.11
C ALA A 172 23.36 30.78 6.94
N GLN A 173 23.76 32.03 6.69
CA GLN A 173 23.41 32.78 5.50
C GLN A 173 24.01 32.02 4.31
N GLN A 174 23.19 31.25 3.59
CA GLN A 174 23.62 30.56 2.38
C GLN A 174 23.72 31.58 1.25
N THR A 175 24.92 31.73 0.70
CA THR A 175 25.20 32.61 -0.43
C THR A 175 24.58 32.07 -1.72
N GLU A 176 24.16 32.97 -2.61
CA GLU A 176 23.43 32.70 -3.87
C GLU A 176 24.16 31.72 -4.82
N GLU A 177 25.49 31.63 -4.71
CA GLU A 177 26.31 30.68 -5.46
C GLU A 177 26.15 29.23 -4.98
N GLU A 178 25.90 29.00 -3.69
CA GLU A 178 25.60 27.66 -3.15
C GLU A 178 24.22 27.19 -3.59
N LEU A 179 23.22 28.08 -3.64
CA LEU A 179 21.89 27.74 -4.18
C LEU A 179 21.96 27.35 -5.66
N ARG A 180 22.80 28.01 -6.47
CA ARG A 180 23.01 27.62 -7.87
C ARG A 180 23.69 26.27 -8.02
N LYS A 181 24.69 25.95 -7.17
CA LYS A 181 25.35 24.64 -7.18
C LYS A 181 24.40 23.53 -6.72
N GLU A 182 23.54 23.80 -5.74
CA GLU A 182 22.55 22.85 -5.24
C GLU A 182 21.41 22.63 -6.25
N ALA A 183 20.96 23.68 -6.95
CA ALA A 183 19.99 23.56 -8.04
C ALA A 183 20.55 22.73 -9.20
N ALA A 184 21.80 22.98 -9.62
CA ALA A 184 22.47 22.20 -10.67
C ALA A 184 22.66 20.73 -10.27
N GLN A 185 22.93 20.43 -9.00
CA GLN A 185 22.98 19.06 -8.49
C GLN A 185 21.61 18.40 -8.47
N ARG A 186 20.55 19.10 -8.06
CA ARG A 186 19.17 18.58 -8.09
C ARG A 186 18.69 18.29 -9.51
N GLU A 187 19.07 19.12 -10.49
CA GLU A 187 18.78 18.86 -11.90
C GLU A 187 19.59 17.68 -12.48
N ALA A 188 20.81 17.47 -12.01
CA ALA A 188 21.60 16.29 -12.36
C ALA A 188 21.02 15.00 -11.75
N LEU A 189 20.58 15.06 -10.49
CA LEU A 189 19.89 13.96 -9.80
C LEU A 189 18.54 13.65 -10.46
N GLY A 190 17.73 14.66 -10.76
CA GLY A 190 16.44 14.47 -11.44
C GLY A 190 16.56 13.93 -12.87
N ARG A 191 17.69 14.15 -13.56
CA ARG A 191 17.99 13.50 -14.84
C ARG A 191 18.47 12.06 -14.68
N ALA A 192 19.23 11.75 -13.62
CA ALA A 192 19.63 10.39 -13.29
C ALA A 192 18.44 9.53 -12.83
N GLU A 193 17.48 10.11 -12.10
CA GLU A 193 16.24 9.44 -11.67
C GLU A 193 15.32 9.11 -12.85
N ARG A 194 15.20 10.00 -13.84
CA ARG A 194 14.44 9.74 -15.09
C ARG A 194 15.04 8.64 -15.96
N GLN A 195 16.32 8.32 -15.80
CA GLN A 195 16.97 7.19 -16.48
C GLN A 195 16.87 5.88 -15.69
N ARG A 196 16.56 5.92 -14.38
CA ARG A 196 16.44 4.74 -13.51
C ARG A 196 15.07 4.07 -13.53
N THR A 197 14.06 4.67 -14.16
CA THR A 197 12.69 4.12 -14.21
C THR A 197 12.53 2.83 -15.04
N GLN A 198 13.63 2.25 -15.57
CA GLN A 198 13.58 1.04 -16.39
C GLN A 198 14.39 -0.15 -15.86
N THR A 199 15.04 -0.03 -14.70
CA THR A 199 15.83 -1.13 -14.14
C THR A 199 15.32 -1.47 -12.74
N PRO A 200 14.85 -2.72 -12.49
CA PRO A 200 14.50 -3.13 -11.13
C PRO A 200 15.72 -2.96 -10.22
N PRO A 201 15.57 -2.39 -9.01
CA PRO A 201 16.69 -2.18 -8.11
C PRO A 201 17.27 -3.53 -7.68
N THR A 202 18.54 -3.74 -8.04
CA THR A 202 19.40 -4.86 -7.62
C THR A 202 19.77 -4.70 -6.14
N GLY A 203 18.80 -4.81 -5.24
CA GLY A 203 19.01 -4.94 -3.80
C GLY A 203 18.60 -6.33 -3.34
N GLN A 204 19.25 -6.88 -2.31
CA GLN A 204 18.86 -8.16 -1.70
C GLN A 204 17.41 -8.08 -1.21
N GLY A 205 16.49 -8.58 -2.02
CA GLY A 205 15.07 -8.59 -1.68
C GLY A 205 14.78 -9.62 -0.60
N LEU A 206 13.78 -9.35 0.23
CA LEU A 206 13.27 -10.29 1.22
C LEU A 206 11.83 -10.65 0.89
N GLU A 207 11.56 -11.94 0.65
CA GLU A 207 10.23 -12.47 0.42
C GLU A 207 9.68 -13.11 1.69
N LEU A 208 8.46 -12.76 2.09
CA LEU A 208 7.81 -13.23 3.30
C LEU A 208 6.33 -13.57 3.06
N PRO A 209 5.81 -14.62 3.72
CA PRO A 209 4.39 -14.90 3.68
C PRO A 209 3.63 -13.95 4.60
N LEU A 210 2.58 -13.32 4.05
CA LEU A 210 1.59 -12.56 4.78
C LEU A 210 0.28 -13.36 4.80
N ARG A 211 -0.13 -13.83 5.98
CA ARG A 211 -1.31 -14.65 6.17
C ARG A 211 -2.44 -13.86 6.82
N PHE A 212 -3.64 -14.04 6.29
CA PHE A 212 -4.88 -13.50 6.82
C PHE A 212 -5.69 -14.67 7.38
N THR A 213 -6.06 -14.57 8.66
CA THR A 213 -6.85 -15.60 9.33
C THR A 213 -7.80 -14.94 10.31
N ASP A 214 -9.09 -15.08 10.04
CA ASP A 214 -10.18 -14.43 10.75
C ASP A 214 -10.00 -12.90 10.86
N GLY A 215 -9.53 -12.29 9.77
CA GLY A 215 -9.22 -10.86 9.72
C GLY A 215 -7.91 -10.46 10.40
N ALA A 216 -7.30 -11.32 11.21
CA ALA A 216 -5.97 -11.06 11.76
C ALA A 216 -4.89 -11.24 10.69
N ILE A 217 -3.96 -10.26 10.64
CA ILE A 217 -2.86 -10.23 9.68
C ILE A 217 -1.59 -10.72 10.38
N TYR A 218 -0.92 -11.69 9.79
CA TYR A 218 0.32 -12.26 10.27
C TYR A 218 1.41 -12.15 9.21
N LEU A 219 2.58 -11.65 9.59
CA LEU A 219 3.80 -11.81 8.82
C LEU A 219 4.59 -12.95 9.45
N ASP A 220 4.66 -14.08 8.75
CA ASP A 220 5.12 -15.35 9.32
C ASP A 220 4.35 -15.70 10.61
N THR A 221 4.96 -15.60 11.78
CA THR A 221 4.34 -15.84 13.11
C THR A 221 3.95 -14.55 13.84
N THR A 222 4.38 -13.39 13.35
CA THR A 222 4.19 -12.10 14.01
C THR A 222 2.85 -11.48 13.61
N ARG A 223 1.97 -11.23 14.60
CA ARG A 223 0.71 -10.50 14.36
C ARG A 223 0.99 -9.03 14.07
N LEU A 224 0.59 -8.58 12.88
CA LEU A 224 0.74 -7.19 12.45
C LEU A 224 -0.47 -6.32 12.79
N GLY A 225 -1.66 -6.90 12.79
CA GLY A 225 -2.89 -6.16 13.00
C GLY A 225 -4.14 -7.00 12.75
N GLU A 226 -5.27 -6.32 12.60
CA GLU A 226 -6.57 -6.93 12.33
C GLU A 226 -7.39 -6.04 11.40
N ILE A 227 -8.04 -6.66 10.42
CA ILE A 227 -9.05 -6.05 9.57
C ILE A 227 -10.42 -6.36 10.19
N PRO A 228 -11.23 -5.35 10.52
CA PRO A 228 -12.57 -5.58 11.05
C PRO A 228 -13.46 -6.28 10.00
N PRO A 229 -14.57 -6.91 10.42
CA PRO A 229 -15.55 -7.47 9.51
C PRO A 229 -16.01 -6.45 8.47
N LEU A 230 -16.12 -6.88 7.22
CA LEU A 230 -16.59 -6.03 6.13
C LEU A 230 -18.12 -6.03 5.97
N PHE A 231 -18.85 -6.92 6.66
CA PHE A 231 -20.32 -7.00 6.67
C PHE A 231 -20.90 -7.75 7.88
#